data_AF-A0A3L7Z5R5-F1
#
_entry.id   AF-A0A3L7Z5R5-F1
#
_cell.length_a   1.000
_cell.length_b   1.000
_cell.length_c   1.000
_cell.angle_alpha   90.00
_cell.angle_beta   90.00
_cell.angle_gamma   90.00
#
_symmetry.space_group_name_H-M   'P 1'
#
loop_
_entity.id
_entity.type
_entity.pdbx_description
1 polymer ?
#
loop_
_entity_poly.entity_id
_entity_poly.type
_entity_poly.pdbx_seq_one_letter_code
_entity_poly.pdbx_strand_id
1 'polypeptide(L)'
;MRDIIFKRSVQFRDENKNSWTVEFEVYKENSTRRNRETLQEFNQGFSVSVCGSGGMCAGQCDDHIIPRTEGQTKLLEFWKKCHLGGMSGGTVRQDEYLNSEQYVNDYNYFVELFKTYNEHYREQFDSISFQIIVKNFNISNVALVQVRNVIYEKMGNNPIKYILGLSNKSLKHNLSDYNVQCFFLAIKELYVDKGYRYGHGWLYDPLPGNIEEVINSICDLVEEEEDALTEELEAVFDMGEEGFVATGEIIQQVMDLRECDEDEAKRFVALGIHLGCTFGDLNDTFEECPYDEQLYCANGIDYYIGTEDELNNIASDRVHNDGEYEYLWREAVAAKSTTDSLSDWLDSIISEDGWCSVLNHWDGRYEEYKVSGEYICVCRS
;
A
#
# COMPACT_ATOMS: atom_id res chain seq x y z
N MET A 1 -11.37 -16.21 -17.14
CA MET A 1 -10.15 -15.42 -16.98
C MET A 1 -10.24 -14.24 -17.92
N ARG A 2 -9.86 -13.04 -17.47
CA ARG A 2 -9.65 -11.91 -18.41
C ARG A 2 -8.32 -12.17 -19.10
N ASP A 3 -8.26 -12.01 -20.41
CA ASP A 3 -7.02 -12.23 -21.15
C ASP A 3 -6.06 -11.06 -20.90
N ILE A 4 -4.89 -11.35 -20.35
CA ILE A 4 -3.80 -10.37 -20.25
C ILE A 4 -3.26 -10.15 -21.67
N ILE A 5 -3.27 -8.91 -22.13
CA ILE A 5 -2.77 -8.52 -23.46
C ILE A 5 -1.40 -7.86 -23.39
N PHE A 6 -1.01 -7.33 -22.22
CA PHE A 6 0.30 -6.75 -21.96
C PHE A 6 0.63 -6.89 -20.48
N LYS A 7 1.89 -7.20 -20.17
CA LYS A 7 2.44 -7.23 -18.82
C LYS A 7 3.84 -6.61 -18.85
N ARG A 8 4.13 -5.77 -17.88
CA ARG A 8 5.47 -5.20 -17.65
C ARG A 8 5.68 -5.04 -16.15
N SER A 9 6.92 -5.17 -15.70
CA SER A 9 7.32 -4.86 -14.34
C SER A 9 8.50 -3.91 -14.37
N VAL A 10 8.67 -3.13 -13.30
CA VAL A 10 9.86 -2.33 -13.06
C VAL A 10 10.25 -2.48 -11.60
N GLN A 11 11.54 -2.54 -11.35
CA GLN A 11 12.10 -2.55 -10.01
C GLN A 11 12.88 -1.25 -9.79
N PHE A 12 12.73 -0.66 -8.61
CA PHE A 12 13.42 0.57 -8.24
C PHE A 12 13.51 0.70 -6.73
N ARG A 13 14.34 1.64 -6.26
CA ARG A 13 14.38 2.02 -4.85
C ARG A 13 13.77 3.39 -4.61
N ASP A 14 13.04 3.53 -3.52
CA ASP A 14 12.48 4.81 -3.12
C ASP A 14 13.52 5.71 -2.41
N GLU A 15 13.11 6.89 -1.96
CA GLU A 15 13.95 7.85 -1.23
C GLU A 15 14.50 7.27 0.09
N ASN A 16 13.75 6.38 0.72
CA ASN A 16 14.16 5.67 1.93
C ASN A 16 15.02 4.43 1.63
N LYS A 17 15.40 4.22 0.36
CA LYS A 17 16.18 3.07 -0.14
C LYS A 17 15.45 1.73 -0.06
N ASN A 18 14.14 1.73 0.17
CA ASN A 18 13.35 0.50 0.09
C ASN A 18 13.29 0.01 -1.36
N SER A 19 13.54 -1.28 -1.58
CA SER A 19 13.34 -1.93 -2.88
C SER A 19 11.86 -2.16 -3.14
N TRP A 20 11.40 -1.78 -4.33
CA TRP A 20 10.03 -1.93 -4.80
C TRP A 20 10.01 -2.57 -6.18
N THR A 21 9.16 -3.58 -6.34
CA THR A 21 8.78 -4.13 -7.64
C THR A 21 7.35 -3.72 -7.92
N VAL A 22 7.12 -3.08 -9.07
CA VAL A 22 5.78 -2.67 -9.52
C VAL A 22 5.44 -3.39 -10.81
N GLU A 23 4.33 -4.13 -10.79
CA GLU A 23 3.80 -4.85 -11.94
C GLU A 23 2.58 -4.14 -12.53
N PHE A 24 2.58 -4.05 -13.85
CA PHE A 24 1.50 -3.53 -14.68
C PHE A 24 0.91 -4.66 -15.50
N GLU A 25 -0.41 -4.82 -15.44
CA GLU A 25 -1.13 -5.79 -16.24
C GLU A 25 -2.29 -5.12 -16.97
N VAL A 26 -2.30 -5.23 -18.30
CA VAL A 26 -3.39 -4.76 -19.14
C VAL A 26 -4.23 -5.96 -19.55
N TYR A 27 -5.51 -5.89 -19.24
CA TYR A 27 -6.48 -6.92 -19.53
C TYR A 27 -7.39 -6.49 -20.64
N LYS A 28 -7.67 -7.39 -21.58
CA LYS A 28 -8.74 -7.19 -22.55
C LYS A 28 -10.08 -7.08 -21.82
N GLU A 29 -10.81 -6.02 -22.11
CA GLU A 29 -12.12 -5.75 -21.54
C GLU A 29 -13.08 -5.26 -22.63
N ASN A 30 -14.36 -5.18 -22.31
CA ASN A 30 -15.32 -4.48 -23.12
C ASN A 30 -16.41 -3.95 -22.19
N SER A 31 -16.18 -2.76 -21.62
CA SER A 31 -17.13 -2.13 -20.70
C SER A 31 -17.59 -0.77 -21.21
N THR A 32 -18.90 -0.54 -21.09
CA THR A 32 -19.46 0.80 -21.26
C THR A 32 -19.32 1.54 -19.93
N ARG A 33 -18.60 2.65 -19.96
CA ARG A 33 -18.29 3.50 -18.80
C ARG A 33 -18.80 4.91 -19.04
N ARG A 34 -18.94 5.70 -17.99
CA ARG A 34 -19.37 7.11 -18.08
C ARG A 34 -18.21 8.04 -17.75
N ASN A 35 -17.88 8.95 -18.66
CA ASN A 35 -16.77 9.87 -18.51
C ASN A 35 -17.05 10.89 -17.39
N ARG A 36 -16.08 11.14 -16.50
CA ARG A 36 -16.28 12.05 -15.35
C ARG A 36 -16.29 13.54 -15.67
N GLU A 37 -15.77 13.93 -16.82
CA GLU A 37 -15.71 15.32 -17.27
C GLU A 37 -16.94 15.68 -18.14
N THR A 38 -17.26 14.81 -19.10
CA THR A 38 -18.30 15.04 -20.12
C THR A 38 -19.64 14.40 -19.77
N LEU A 39 -19.66 13.45 -18.83
CA LEU A 39 -20.81 12.62 -18.47
C LEU A 39 -21.39 11.78 -19.63
N GLN A 40 -20.68 11.68 -20.75
CA GLN A 40 -21.05 10.83 -21.88
C GLN A 40 -20.58 9.40 -21.65
N GLU A 41 -21.33 8.45 -22.18
CA GLU A 41 -20.92 7.05 -22.21
C GLU A 41 -19.82 6.83 -23.25
N PHE A 42 -18.84 6.02 -22.91
CA PHE A 42 -17.79 5.58 -23.81
C PHE A 42 -17.52 4.09 -23.60
N ASN A 43 -16.99 3.43 -24.63
CA ASN A 43 -16.60 2.03 -24.53
C ASN A 43 -15.10 1.95 -24.23
N GLN A 44 -14.74 1.21 -23.20
CA GLN A 44 -13.36 0.94 -22.80
C GLN A 44 -13.04 -0.52 -23.16
N GLY A 45 -12.06 -0.70 -24.05
CA GLY A 45 -11.64 -2.02 -24.56
C GLY A 45 -10.62 -2.76 -23.70
N PHE A 46 -10.18 -2.18 -22.58
CA PHE A 46 -9.19 -2.77 -21.69
C PHE A 46 -9.21 -2.15 -20.30
N SER A 47 -8.74 -2.89 -19.30
CA SER A 47 -8.48 -2.38 -17.95
C SER A 47 -7.01 -2.52 -17.59
N VAL A 48 -6.49 -1.61 -16.78
CA VAL A 48 -5.14 -1.67 -16.21
C VAL A 48 -5.24 -2.08 -14.75
N SER A 49 -4.39 -3.02 -14.33
CA SER A 49 -4.10 -3.32 -12.94
C SER A 49 -2.66 -2.91 -12.67
N VAL A 50 -2.43 -2.29 -11.52
CA VAL A 50 -1.10 -1.99 -11.02
C VAL A 50 -1.03 -2.51 -9.60
N CYS A 51 -0.02 -3.31 -9.30
CA CYS A 51 0.29 -3.80 -7.97
C CYS A 51 1.78 -3.66 -7.72
N GLY A 52 2.15 -3.44 -6.47
CA GLY A 52 3.55 -3.40 -6.08
C GLY A 52 3.82 -4.28 -4.87
N SER A 53 5.10 -4.52 -4.65
CA SER A 53 5.61 -5.26 -3.50
C SER A 53 6.98 -4.69 -3.12
N GLY A 54 7.17 -4.43 -1.84
CA GLY A 54 8.39 -3.80 -1.31
C GLY A 54 8.13 -3.17 0.06
N GLY A 55 9.17 -2.81 0.81
CA GLY A 55 9.04 -2.04 2.06
C GLY A 55 8.00 -2.56 3.07
N MET A 56 7.85 -3.87 3.19
CA MET A 56 6.83 -4.61 3.96
C MET A 56 5.39 -4.63 3.44
N CYS A 57 5.09 -3.95 2.34
CA CYS A 57 3.75 -3.84 1.78
C CYS A 57 3.64 -4.61 0.45
N ALA A 58 2.44 -5.07 0.14
CA ALA A 58 2.14 -5.70 -1.14
C ALA A 58 0.72 -5.33 -1.60
N GLY A 59 0.50 -5.38 -2.91
CA GLY A 59 -0.77 -5.01 -3.52
C GLY A 59 -0.84 -3.51 -3.78
N GLN A 60 -1.71 -2.80 -3.03
CA GLN A 60 -1.91 -1.36 -3.16
C GLN A 60 -1.00 -0.61 -2.18
N CYS A 61 0.29 -0.53 -2.52
CA CYS A 61 1.32 0.08 -1.68
C CYS A 61 1.83 1.42 -2.23
N ASP A 62 1.08 2.07 -3.12
CA ASP A 62 1.49 3.33 -3.77
C ASP A 62 1.60 4.52 -2.80
N ASP A 63 0.97 4.43 -1.63
CA ASP A 63 1.05 5.39 -0.53
C ASP A 63 2.27 5.19 0.38
N HIS A 64 2.95 4.04 0.29
CA HIS A 64 4.16 3.71 1.04
C HIS A 64 5.45 4.03 0.28
N ILE A 65 5.37 4.23 -1.04
CA ILE A 65 6.51 4.57 -1.89
C ILE A 65 6.79 6.08 -1.79
N ILE A 66 8.00 6.45 -1.35
CA ILE A 66 8.46 7.84 -1.35
C ILE A 66 9.33 8.07 -2.60
N PRO A 67 8.81 8.67 -3.68
CA PRO A 67 9.56 8.74 -4.94
C PRO A 67 10.84 9.56 -4.78
N ARG A 68 11.98 9.02 -5.23
CA ARG A 68 13.28 9.72 -5.31
C ARG A 68 13.52 10.38 -6.66
N THR A 69 12.87 9.90 -7.73
CA THR A 69 13.09 10.36 -9.10
C THR A 69 11.81 10.85 -9.80
N GLU A 70 11.97 11.48 -10.98
CA GLU A 70 10.83 11.95 -11.78
C GLU A 70 10.04 10.77 -12.36
N GLY A 71 10.72 9.72 -12.83
CA GLY A 71 10.10 8.48 -13.29
C GLY A 71 9.23 7.83 -12.21
N GLN A 72 9.73 7.73 -10.98
CA GLN A 72 8.96 7.19 -9.85
C GLN A 72 7.74 8.05 -9.53
N THR A 73 7.87 9.38 -9.59
CA THR A 73 6.73 10.30 -9.40
C THR A 73 5.66 10.07 -10.45
N LYS A 74 6.04 9.97 -11.74
CA LYS A 74 5.12 9.68 -12.85
C LYS A 74 4.47 8.31 -12.72
N LEU A 75 5.21 7.31 -12.24
CA LEU A 75 4.70 5.98 -11.95
C LEU A 75 3.58 6.04 -10.92
N LEU A 76 3.78 6.73 -9.80
CA LEU A 76 2.76 6.85 -8.74
C LEU A 76 1.55 7.67 -9.19
N GLU A 77 1.74 8.73 -9.99
CA GLU A 77 0.63 9.47 -10.61
C GLU A 77 -0.20 8.60 -11.55
N PHE A 78 0.46 7.78 -12.38
CA PHE A 78 -0.21 6.83 -13.26
C PHE A 78 -0.94 5.75 -12.47
N TRP A 79 -0.33 5.21 -11.41
CA TRP A 79 -0.96 4.24 -10.53
C TRP A 79 -2.21 4.82 -9.90
N LYS A 80 -2.14 6.00 -9.26
CA LYS A 80 -3.30 6.68 -8.67
C LYS A 80 -4.43 6.90 -9.68
N LYS A 81 -4.10 7.24 -10.93
CA LYS A 81 -5.07 7.40 -12.00
C LYS A 81 -5.75 6.08 -12.40
N CYS A 82 -4.99 4.98 -12.40
CA CYS A 82 -5.50 3.65 -12.77
C CYS A 82 -6.07 2.88 -11.57
N HIS A 83 -5.89 3.37 -10.34
CA HIS A 83 -6.35 2.75 -9.11
C HIS A 83 -7.86 2.50 -9.16
N LEU A 84 -8.28 1.29 -8.78
CA LEU A 84 -9.66 0.80 -8.94
C LEU A 84 -10.21 0.98 -10.37
N GLY A 85 -9.36 0.92 -11.40
CA GLY A 85 -9.77 1.11 -12.79
C GLY A 85 -10.13 2.55 -13.17
N GLY A 86 -9.64 3.54 -12.40
CA GLY A 86 -9.92 4.97 -12.59
C GLY A 86 -11.32 5.38 -12.15
N MET A 87 -11.90 4.64 -11.20
CA MET A 87 -13.24 4.89 -10.67
C MET A 87 -13.26 6.11 -9.74
N SER A 88 -14.18 7.05 -9.99
CA SER A 88 -14.51 8.14 -9.06
C SER A 88 -16.00 8.17 -8.75
N GLY A 89 -16.35 8.51 -7.51
CA GLY A 89 -17.72 8.79 -7.09
C GLY A 89 -18.22 10.17 -7.54
N GLY A 90 -17.32 11.04 -8.01
CA GLY A 90 -17.57 12.43 -8.36
C GLY A 90 -17.12 12.83 -9.76
N THR A 91 -17.69 13.93 -10.24
CA THR A 91 -17.19 14.67 -11.42
C THR A 91 -15.88 15.37 -11.09
N VAL A 92 -15.13 15.78 -12.11
CA VAL A 92 -13.89 16.55 -11.94
C VAL A 92 -14.10 17.76 -11.03
N ARG A 93 -15.17 18.54 -11.24
CA ARG A 93 -15.47 19.74 -10.42
C ARG A 93 -15.79 19.43 -8.96
N GLN A 94 -16.44 18.30 -8.71
CA GLN A 94 -16.75 17.85 -7.35
C GLN A 94 -15.46 17.47 -6.62
N ASP A 95 -14.61 16.68 -7.27
CA ASP A 95 -13.33 16.22 -6.70
C ASP A 95 -12.35 17.39 -6.54
N GLU A 96 -12.28 18.32 -7.49
CA GLU A 96 -11.48 19.56 -7.40
C GLU A 96 -11.84 20.36 -6.15
N TYR A 97 -13.15 20.55 -5.89
CA TYR A 97 -13.58 21.25 -4.68
C TYR A 97 -13.20 20.45 -3.43
N LEU A 98 -13.52 19.16 -3.36
CA LEU A 98 -13.26 18.34 -2.17
C LEU A 98 -11.77 18.17 -1.85
N ASN A 99 -10.89 18.27 -2.85
CA ASN A 99 -9.44 18.22 -2.67
C ASN A 99 -8.80 19.62 -2.49
N SER A 100 -9.59 20.69 -2.51
CA SER A 100 -9.08 22.06 -2.39
C SER A 100 -8.92 22.51 -0.94
N GLU A 101 -7.99 23.45 -0.72
CA GLU A 101 -7.90 24.19 0.54
C GLU A 101 -9.21 24.94 0.87
N GLN A 102 -9.96 25.33 -0.15
CA GLN A 102 -11.24 26.01 0.02
C GLN A 102 -12.25 25.12 0.77
N TYR A 103 -12.33 23.82 0.45
CA TYR A 103 -13.19 22.88 1.18
C TYR A 103 -12.76 22.73 2.64
N VAL A 104 -11.47 22.61 2.89
CA VAL A 104 -10.91 22.55 4.25
C VAL A 104 -11.27 23.82 5.03
N ASN A 105 -11.15 24.99 4.40
CA ASN A 105 -11.52 26.27 4.99
C ASN A 105 -13.03 26.39 5.26
N ASP A 106 -13.88 25.96 4.32
CA ASP A 106 -15.34 25.95 4.49
C ASP A 106 -15.77 25.04 5.66
N TYR A 107 -15.15 23.86 5.78
CA TYR A 107 -15.37 22.93 6.89
C TYR A 107 -14.95 23.54 8.24
N ASN A 108 -13.73 24.05 8.33
CA ASN A 108 -13.20 24.66 9.54
C ASN A 108 -14.04 25.88 9.95
N TYR A 109 -14.47 26.69 8.98
CA TYR A 109 -15.33 27.83 9.23
C TYR A 109 -16.69 27.43 9.79
N PHE A 110 -17.30 26.33 9.29
CA PHE A 110 -18.53 25.78 9.87
C PHE A 110 -18.33 25.37 11.33
N VAL A 111 -17.24 24.66 11.63
CA VAL A 111 -16.90 24.23 12.99
C VAL A 111 -16.73 25.44 13.90
N GLU A 112 -15.96 26.44 13.49
CA GLU A 112 -15.72 27.67 14.25
C GLU A 112 -17.01 28.46 14.50
N LEU A 113 -17.92 28.50 13.53
CA LEU A 113 -19.19 29.20 13.64
C LEU A 113 -20.11 28.61 14.72
N PHE A 114 -20.07 27.29 14.92
CA PHE A 114 -20.99 26.58 15.82
C PHE A 114 -20.35 25.93 17.04
N LYS A 115 -19.03 25.93 17.20
CA LYS A 115 -18.35 25.29 18.35
C LYS A 115 -18.79 25.83 19.71
N THR A 116 -19.19 27.11 19.76
CA THR A 116 -19.64 27.77 21.00
C THR A 116 -21.09 27.45 21.37
N TYR A 117 -21.85 26.81 20.48
CA TYR A 117 -23.20 26.36 20.80
C TYR A 117 -23.14 25.34 21.93
N ASN A 118 -23.95 25.55 22.98
CA ASN A 118 -24.13 24.57 24.04
C ASN A 118 -24.99 23.39 23.55
N GLU A 119 -25.09 22.35 24.38
CA GLU A 119 -25.83 21.12 24.05
C GLU A 119 -27.28 21.40 23.60
N HIS A 120 -27.97 22.31 24.29
CA HIS A 120 -29.35 22.71 23.96
C HIS A 120 -29.48 23.29 22.54
N TYR A 121 -28.57 24.20 22.16
CA TYR A 121 -28.57 24.79 20.82
C TYR A 121 -28.09 23.82 19.75
N ARG A 122 -27.17 22.90 20.07
CA ARG A 122 -26.74 21.87 19.11
C ARG A 122 -27.83 20.83 18.88
N GLU A 123 -28.64 20.52 19.88
CA GLU A 123 -29.72 19.55 19.74
C GLU A 123 -30.83 20.03 18.79
N GLN A 124 -31.00 21.35 18.66
CA GLN A 124 -31.98 21.98 17.80
C GLN A 124 -31.36 22.40 16.46
N PHE A 125 -32.15 22.30 15.39
CA PHE A 125 -31.83 22.94 14.11
C PHE A 125 -33.07 23.64 13.59
N ASP A 126 -33.16 24.92 13.92
CA ASP A 126 -34.31 25.77 13.64
C ASP A 126 -34.07 26.68 12.42
N SER A 127 -35.08 27.50 12.11
CA SER A 127 -34.99 28.44 11.00
C SER A 127 -33.86 29.45 11.18
N ILE A 128 -33.55 29.85 12.42
CA ILE A 128 -32.46 30.79 12.72
C ILE A 128 -31.10 30.15 12.39
N SER A 129 -30.88 28.92 12.85
CA SER A 129 -29.64 28.17 12.58
C SER A 129 -29.44 27.95 11.08
N PHE A 130 -30.51 27.64 10.36
CA PHE A 130 -30.44 27.55 8.89
C PHE A 130 -30.12 28.90 8.24
N GLN A 131 -30.72 30.01 8.69
CA GLN A 131 -30.42 31.35 8.16
C GLN A 131 -28.98 31.79 8.44
N ILE A 132 -28.41 31.40 9.59
CA ILE A 132 -26.99 31.62 9.90
C ILE A 132 -26.12 30.92 8.85
N ILE A 133 -26.40 29.65 8.52
CA ILE A 133 -25.66 28.92 7.48
C ILE A 133 -25.81 29.62 6.13
N VAL A 134 -27.04 29.95 5.72
CA VAL A 134 -27.32 30.62 4.43
C VAL A 134 -26.54 31.92 4.29
N LYS A 135 -26.51 32.75 5.34
CA LYS A 135 -25.82 34.04 5.32
C LYS A 135 -24.30 33.89 5.32
N ASN A 136 -23.74 33.01 6.16
CA ASN A 136 -22.29 32.91 6.32
C ASN A 136 -21.62 32.20 5.13
N PHE A 137 -22.33 31.27 4.47
CA PHE A 137 -21.84 30.58 3.28
C PHE A 137 -22.32 31.21 1.95
N ASN A 138 -23.04 32.33 2.00
CA ASN A 138 -23.60 33.02 0.83
C ASN A 138 -24.39 32.07 -0.09
N ILE A 139 -25.23 31.21 0.49
CA ILE A 139 -25.97 30.19 -0.25
C ILE A 139 -26.99 30.86 -1.18
N SER A 140 -26.92 30.54 -2.47
CA SER A 140 -27.83 31.09 -3.47
C SER A 140 -29.26 30.58 -3.27
N ASN A 141 -30.24 31.34 -3.75
CA ASN A 141 -31.65 30.91 -3.71
C ASN A 141 -31.90 29.59 -4.44
N VAL A 142 -31.09 29.29 -5.47
CA VAL A 142 -31.19 28.05 -6.26
C VAL A 142 -30.69 26.86 -5.42
N ALA A 143 -29.62 27.05 -4.64
CA ALA A 143 -29.03 26.04 -3.78
C ALA A 143 -29.89 25.69 -2.55
N LEU A 144 -30.73 26.61 -2.06
CA LEU A 144 -31.46 26.46 -0.79
C LEU A 144 -32.26 25.15 -0.68
N VAL A 145 -32.98 24.78 -1.74
CA VAL A 145 -33.80 23.56 -1.75
C VAL A 145 -32.90 22.32 -1.66
N GLN A 146 -31.80 22.31 -2.42
CA GLN A 146 -30.86 21.21 -2.42
C GLN A 146 -30.16 21.05 -1.07
N VAL A 147 -29.68 22.14 -0.47
CA VAL A 147 -29.05 22.13 0.85
C VAL A 147 -30.01 21.61 1.93
N ARG A 148 -31.28 22.04 1.90
CA ARG A 148 -32.31 21.52 2.83
C ARG A 148 -32.54 20.03 2.67
N ASN A 149 -32.65 19.56 1.44
CA ASN A 149 -32.84 18.13 1.16
C ASN A 149 -31.66 17.30 1.66
N VAL A 150 -30.42 17.75 1.42
CA VAL A 150 -29.22 17.07 1.93
C VAL A 150 -29.19 17.04 3.46
N ILE A 151 -29.46 18.17 4.12
CA ILE A 151 -29.56 18.23 5.59
C ILE A 151 -30.59 17.21 6.11
N TYR A 152 -31.77 17.16 5.50
CA TYR A 152 -32.84 16.27 5.89
C TYR A 152 -32.48 14.79 5.67
N GLU A 153 -32.03 14.43 4.48
CA GLU A 153 -31.78 13.04 4.08
C GLU A 153 -30.49 12.45 4.63
N LYS A 154 -29.43 13.26 4.77
CA LYS A 154 -28.07 12.77 5.06
C LYS A 154 -27.57 13.11 6.46
N MET A 155 -28.14 14.14 7.11
CA MET A 155 -27.61 14.67 8.38
C MET A 155 -28.65 14.64 9.51
N GLY A 156 -29.71 13.85 9.37
CA GLY A 156 -30.77 13.74 10.38
C GLY A 156 -31.47 15.07 10.66
N ASN A 157 -31.55 15.92 9.64
CA ASN A 157 -32.10 17.28 9.69
C ASN A 157 -31.37 18.24 10.67
N ASN A 158 -30.14 17.94 11.06
CA ASN A 158 -29.34 18.81 11.94
C ASN A 158 -27.83 18.70 11.62
N PRO A 159 -27.30 19.55 10.73
CA PRO A 159 -25.89 19.50 10.32
C PRO A 159 -24.93 19.85 11.47
N ILE A 160 -25.38 20.68 12.42
CA ILE A 160 -24.58 21.10 13.59
C ILE A 160 -24.37 19.90 14.52
N LYS A 161 -25.45 19.23 14.94
CA LYS A 161 -25.38 18.00 15.75
C LYS A 161 -24.66 16.87 15.03
N TYR A 162 -24.85 16.77 13.71
CA TYR A 162 -24.15 15.79 12.91
C TYR A 162 -22.64 16.02 13.03
N ILE A 163 -22.12 17.16 12.59
CA ILE A 163 -20.65 17.39 12.55
C ILE A 163 -20.04 17.49 13.95
N LEU A 164 -20.59 18.33 14.83
CA LEU A 164 -19.97 18.66 16.12
C LEU A 164 -20.37 17.71 17.27
N GLY A 165 -21.43 16.91 17.10
CA GLY A 165 -22.00 16.15 18.20
C GLY A 165 -22.62 17.02 19.31
N LEU A 166 -23.13 16.37 20.36
CA LEU A 166 -23.72 17.07 21.52
C LEU A 166 -22.67 17.51 22.54
N SER A 167 -21.54 16.78 22.62
CA SER A 167 -20.46 17.10 23.55
C SER A 167 -19.45 18.04 22.92
N ASN A 168 -18.80 18.86 23.73
CA ASN A 168 -17.72 19.76 23.29
C ASN A 168 -16.34 19.07 23.27
N LYS A 169 -16.26 17.75 23.52
CA LYS A 169 -14.98 17.05 23.70
C LYS A 169 -14.29 16.69 22.38
N SER A 170 -15.06 16.31 21.37
CA SER A 170 -14.53 15.94 20.05
C SER A 170 -15.59 16.11 18.97
N LEU A 171 -15.15 16.38 17.74
CA LEU A 171 -16.00 16.37 16.55
C LEU A 171 -16.52 14.96 16.32
N LYS A 172 -17.77 14.85 15.87
CA LYS A 172 -18.40 13.55 15.59
C LYS A 172 -18.11 13.09 14.16
N HIS A 173 -18.14 13.99 13.19
CA HIS A 173 -17.84 13.70 11.78
C HIS A 173 -16.85 14.74 11.23
N ASN A 174 -15.88 14.27 10.45
CA ASN A 174 -14.79 15.07 9.88
C ASN A 174 -14.99 15.36 8.38
N LEU A 175 -13.97 15.93 7.75
CA LEU A 175 -13.94 16.27 6.32
C LEU A 175 -13.93 15.06 5.36
N SER A 176 -13.62 13.84 5.83
CA SER A 176 -13.70 12.64 4.99
C SER A 176 -15.06 11.95 5.05
N ASP A 177 -15.98 12.42 5.90
CA ASP A 177 -17.33 11.87 6.00
C ASP A 177 -18.16 12.19 4.75
N TYR A 178 -18.70 11.14 4.12
CA TYR A 178 -19.49 11.25 2.89
C TYR A 178 -20.67 12.24 2.99
N ASN A 179 -21.39 12.27 4.10
CA ASN A 179 -22.54 13.16 4.27
C ASN A 179 -22.09 14.61 4.49
N VAL A 180 -20.95 14.82 5.14
CA VAL A 180 -20.29 16.13 5.24
C VAL A 180 -19.88 16.63 3.85
N GLN A 181 -19.26 15.80 3.03
CA GLN A 181 -18.92 16.13 1.64
C GLN A 181 -20.17 16.51 0.83
N CYS A 182 -21.24 15.72 0.90
CA CYS A 182 -22.52 16.02 0.24
C CYS A 182 -23.08 17.39 0.64
N PHE A 183 -23.01 17.73 1.93
CA PHE A 183 -23.50 19.00 2.46
C PHE A 183 -22.74 20.20 1.91
N PHE A 184 -21.41 20.16 1.94
CA PHE A 184 -20.59 21.25 1.40
C PHE A 184 -20.66 21.35 -0.12
N LEU A 185 -20.75 20.21 -0.83
CA LEU A 185 -21.04 20.22 -2.25
C LEU A 185 -22.39 20.89 -2.56
N ALA A 186 -23.42 20.67 -1.73
CA ALA A 186 -24.72 21.31 -1.91
C ALA A 186 -24.66 22.82 -1.66
N ILE A 187 -23.88 23.25 -0.67
CA ILE A 187 -23.62 24.67 -0.39
C ILE A 187 -22.99 25.36 -1.62
N LYS A 188 -22.09 24.66 -2.32
CA LYS A 188 -21.39 25.18 -3.51
C LYS A 188 -22.10 24.90 -4.83
N GLU A 189 -23.34 24.41 -4.82
CA GLU A 189 -24.11 24.05 -6.02
C GLU A 189 -23.43 22.94 -6.87
N LEU A 190 -22.59 22.12 -6.25
CA LEU A 190 -21.86 21.03 -6.88
C LEU A 190 -22.43 19.65 -6.51
N TYR A 191 -23.37 19.53 -5.57
CA TYR A 191 -23.93 18.22 -5.20
C TYR A 191 -24.61 17.51 -6.38
N VAL A 192 -25.21 18.28 -7.27
CA VAL A 192 -25.64 17.81 -8.61
C VAL A 192 -24.92 18.65 -9.66
N ASP A 193 -23.82 18.12 -10.23
CA ASP A 193 -23.07 18.78 -11.30
C ASP A 193 -23.50 18.22 -12.66
N LYS A 194 -23.98 19.10 -13.56
CA LYS A 194 -24.45 18.74 -14.92
C LYS A 194 -25.44 17.55 -14.95
N GLY A 195 -26.25 17.39 -13.90
CA GLY A 195 -27.22 16.30 -13.76
C GLY A 195 -26.67 15.02 -13.13
N TYR A 196 -25.40 14.97 -12.75
CA TYR A 196 -24.81 13.88 -11.97
C TYR A 196 -24.80 14.22 -10.47
N ARG A 197 -25.42 13.36 -9.66
CA ARG A 197 -25.43 13.49 -8.20
C ARG A 197 -24.22 12.78 -7.59
N TYR A 198 -23.48 13.45 -6.72
CA TYR A 198 -22.29 12.90 -6.07
C TYR A 198 -22.58 11.55 -5.38
N GLY A 199 -21.76 10.54 -5.67
CA GLY A 199 -21.89 9.18 -5.14
C GLY A 199 -23.10 8.40 -5.65
N HIS A 200 -23.79 8.83 -6.71
CA HIS A 200 -24.91 8.09 -7.29
C HIS A 200 -24.48 6.91 -8.18
N GLY A 201 -23.25 6.94 -8.68
CA GLY A 201 -22.68 5.87 -9.48
C GLY A 201 -21.17 6.02 -9.58
N TRP A 202 -20.58 5.32 -10.53
CA TRP A 202 -19.15 5.39 -10.81
C TRP A 202 -18.91 6.12 -12.12
N LEU A 203 -17.99 7.08 -12.09
CA LEU A 203 -17.49 7.81 -13.24
C LEU A 203 -16.02 7.44 -13.47
N TYR A 204 -15.53 7.67 -14.69
CA TYR A 204 -14.22 7.19 -15.11
C TYR A 204 -13.48 8.23 -15.94
N ASP A 205 -12.16 8.23 -15.81
CA ASP A 205 -11.26 8.82 -16.81
C ASP A 205 -10.98 7.80 -17.92
N PRO A 206 -11.13 8.16 -19.21
CA PRO A 206 -10.76 7.27 -20.30
C PRO A 206 -9.27 6.94 -20.24
N LEU A 207 -8.95 5.65 -20.38
CA LEU A 207 -7.55 5.24 -20.50
C LEU A 207 -7.06 5.53 -21.92
N PRO A 208 -5.81 6.01 -22.09
CA PRO A 208 -5.26 6.35 -23.39
C PRO A 208 -5.14 5.10 -24.28
N GLY A 209 -5.46 5.22 -25.56
CA GLY A 209 -5.41 4.09 -26.50
C GLY A 209 -4.00 3.51 -26.71
N ASN A 210 -2.95 4.29 -26.43
CA ASN A 210 -1.56 3.87 -26.46
C ASN A 210 -1.03 3.50 -25.07
N ILE A 211 -1.84 2.78 -24.28
CA ILE A 211 -1.53 2.45 -22.88
C ILE A 211 -0.20 1.70 -22.72
N GLU A 212 0.14 0.81 -23.65
CA GLU A 212 1.39 0.04 -23.64
C GLU A 212 2.61 0.96 -23.79
N GLU A 213 2.54 1.94 -24.69
CA GLU A 213 3.61 2.95 -24.87
C GLU A 213 3.78 3.83 -23.63
N VAL A 214 2.67 4.19 -22.98
CA VAL A 214 2.70 4.98 -21.73
C VAL A 214 3.37 4.20 -20.61
N ILE A 215 2.99 2.94 -20.41
CA ILE A 215 3.60 2.09 -19.38
C ILE A 215 5.08 1.88 -19.69
N ASN A 216 5.42 1.56 -20.94
CA ASN A 216 6.81 1.37 -21.34
C ASN A 216 7.65 2.61 -21.07
N SER A 217 7.20 3.80 -21.49
CA SER A 217 7.93 5.04 -21.27
C SER A 217 8.13 5.38 -19.79
N ILE A 218 7.21 4.99 -18.91
CA ILE A 218 7.36 5.18 -17.46
C ILE A 218 8.40 4.22 -16.91
N CYS A 219 8.32 2.94 -17.25
CA CYS A 219 9.28 1.93 -16.81
C CYS A 219 10.69 2.21 -17.36
N ASP A 220 10.82 2.51 -18.65
CA ASP A 220 12.10 2.87 -19.29
C ASP A 220 12.75 4.07 -18.57
N LEU A 221 11.97 5.09 -18.23
CA LEU A 221 12.47 6.27 -17.51
C LEU A 221 12.94 5.91 -16.09
N VAL A 222 12.20 5.07 -15.37
CA VAL A 222 12.60 4.61 -14.04
C VAL A 222 13.89 3.81 -14.13
N GLU A 223 13.97 2.85 -15.06
CA GLU A 223 15.16 2.02 -15.29
C GLU A 223 16.39 2.89 -15.61
N GLU A 224 16.27 3.84 -16.54
CA GLU A 224 17.35 4.79 -16.88
C GLU A 224 17.82 5.62 -15.68
N GLU A 225 16.89 6.06 -14.83
CA GLU A 225 17.20 6.82 -13.61
C GLU A 225 17.84 5.95 -12.53
N GLU A 226 17.41 4.69 -12.37
CA GLU A 226 18.01 3.73 -11.44
C GLU A 226 19.43 3.35 -11.88
N ASP A 227 19.67 3.13 -13.17
CA ASP A 227 20.99 2.85 -13.74
C ASP A 227 21.94 4.01 -13.46
N ALA A 228 21.51 5.25 -13.73
CA ALA A 228 22.32 6.44 -13.47
C ALA A 228 22.69 6.61 -11.98
N LEU A 229 21.74 6.33 -11.07
CA LEU A 229 21.98 6.38 -9.62
C LEU A 229 22.91 5.25 -9.16
N THR A 230 22.86 4.10 -9.83
CA THR A 230 23.75 2.97 -9.54
C THR A 230 25.17 3.23 -10.03
N GLU A 231 25.35 3.89 -11.18
CA GLU A 231 26.66 4.32 -11.69
C GLU A 231 27.35 5.36 -10.77
N GLU A 232 26.58 6.15 -10.02
CA GLU A 232 27.12 7.12 -9.05
C GLU A 232 27.57 6.47 -7.73
N LEU A 233 27.04 5.30 -7.39
CA LEU A 233 27.54 4.49 -6.30
C LEU A 233 28.90 3.91 -6.71
N GLU A 234 29.81 3.71 -5.75
CA GLU A 234 31.01 2.88 -5.97
C GLU A 234 30.56 1.41 -6.15
N ALA A 235 29.85 1.11 -7.25
CA ALA A 235 29.28 -0.20 -7.50
C ALA A 235 30.40 -1.20 -7.70
N VAL A 236 30.56 -2.14 -6.76
CA VAL A 236 31.55 -3.20 -6.89
C VAL A 236 30.98 -4.38 -7.70
N PHE A 237 29.66 -4.66 -7.62
CA PHE A 237 28.89 -5.57 -8.51
C PHE A 237 27.38 -5.46 -8.23
N ASP A 238 26.56 -5.83 -9.22
CA ASP A 238 25.09 -5.90 -9.15
C ASP A 238 24.63 -7.36 -8.92
N MET A 239 23.98 -7.64 -7.78
CA MET A 239 23.50 -8.98 -7.44
C MET A 239 22.11 -9.29 -8.00
N GLY A 240 21.40 -8.27 -8.54
CA GLY A 240 20.12 -8.40 -9.22
C GLY A 240 20.22 -8.62 -10.73
N GLU A 241 21.42 -8.48 -11.31
CA GLU A 241 21.64 -8.65 -12.75
C GLU A 241 21.23 -10.06 -13.23
N GLU A 242 20.54 -10.14 -14.37
CA GLU A 242 20.14 -11.42 -14.96
C GLU A 242 21.37 -12.28 -15.29
N GLY A 243 21.51 -13.40 -14.57
CA GLY A 243 22.65 -14.31 -14.74
C GLY A 243 23.83 -14.04 -13.79
N PHE A 244 23.65 -13.19 -12.76
CA PHE A 244 24.63 -13.03 -11.68
C PHE A 244 25.04 -14.37 -11.07
N VAL A 245 26.35 -14.56 -10.88
CA VAL A 245 26.93 -15.77 -10.28
C VAL A 245 27.74 -15.41 -9.04
N ALA A 246 27.27 -15.84 -7.88
CA ALA A 246 27.96 -15.68 -6.60
C ALA A 246 29.17 -16.63 -6.49
N THR A 247 30.31 -16.19 -7.02
CA THR A 247 31.59 -16.91 -6.95
C THR A 247 32.34 -16.64 -5.64
N GLY A 248 33.34 -17.47 -5.31
CA GLY A 248 34.21 -17.22 -4.16
C GLY A 248 34.99 -15.90 -4.24
N GLU A 249 35.24 -15.37 -5.44
CA GLU A 249 35.85 -14.05 -5.63
C GLU A 249 34.92 -12.92 -5.19
N ILE A 250 33.61 -13.06 -5.44
CA ILE A 250 32.60 -12.10 -4.97
C ILE A 250 32.52 -12.14 -3.45
N ILE A 251 32.50 -13.34 -2.85
CA ILE A 251 32.48 -13.48 -1.38
C ILE A 251 33.70 -12.81 -0.74
N GLN A 252 34.89 -13.03 -1.30
CA GLN A 252 36.10 -12.36 -0.80
C GLN A 252 35.99 -10.83 -0.90
N GLN A 253 35.43 -10.31 -1.99
CA GLN A 253 35.21 -8.86 -2.13
C GLN A 253 34.22 -8.33 -1.08
N VAL A 254 33.11 -9.04 -0.82
CA VAL A 254 32.16 -8.66 0.24
C VAL A 254 32.83 -8.64 1.60
N MET A 255 33.61 -9.69 1.93
CA MET A 255 34.36 -9.75 3.19
C MET A 255 35.31 -8.57 3.35
N ASP A 256 36.05 -8.22 2.29
CA ASP A 256 37.02 -7.13 2.31
C ASP A 256 36.34 -5.75 2.45
N LEU A 257 35.17 -5.56 1.83
CA LEU A 257 34.43 -4.28 1.86
C LEU A 257 33.62 -4.08 3.13
N ARG A 258 32.98 -5.15 3.64
CA ARG A 258 32.16 -5.11 4.86
C ARG A 258 32.96 -5.36 6.14
N GLU A 259 34.21 -5.80 6.01
CA GLU A 259 35.01 -6.27 7.14
C GLU A 259 34.32 -7.39 7.93
N CYS A 260 33.65 -8.32 7.23
CA CYS A 260 32.85 -9.41 7.80
C CYS A 260 33.49 -10.80 7.57
N ASP A 261 32.92 -11.83 8.20
CA ASP A 261 33.32 -13.22 7.95
C ASP A 261 32.66 -13.81 6.69
N GLU A 262 33.08 -15.03 6.33
CA GLU A 262 32.61 -15.72 5.12
C GLU A 262 31.12 -16.04 5.18
N ASP A 263 30.59 -16.33 6.38
CA ASP A 263 29.18 -16.72 6.55
C ASP A 263 28.28 -15.49 6.41
N GLU A 264 28.61 -14.37 7.06
CA GLU A 264 27.91 -13.08 6.86
C GLU A 264 27.98 -12.66 5.39
N ALA A 265 29.14 -12.80 4.74
CA ALA A 265 29.29 -12.44 3.33
C ALA A 265 28.39 -13.29 2.40
N LYS A 266 28.27 -14.60 2.65
CA LYS A 266 27.36 -15.47 1.90
C LYS A 266 25.90 -15.08 2.10
N ARG A 267 25.51 -14.77 3.33
CA ARG A 267 24.15 -14.34 3.67
C ARG A 267 23.81 -12.99 3.05
N PHE A 268 24.76 -12.05 3.06
CA PHE A 268 24.67 -10.77 2.37
C PHE A 268 24.41 -10.98 0.87
N VAL A 269 25.20 -11.82 0.20
CA VAL A 269 25.02 -12.07 -1.24
C VAL A 269 23.70 -12.79 -1.53
N ALA A 270 23.31 -13.76 -0.71
CA ALA A 270 22.02 -14.44 -0.86
C ALA A 270 20.86 -13.45 -0.78
N LEU A 271 20.89 -12.53 0.20
CA LEU A 271 19.86 -11.50 0.32
C LEU A 271 19.91 -10.48 -0.83
N GLY A 272 21.10 -10.13 -1.30
CA GLY A 272 21.26 -9.24 -2.44
C GLY A 272 20.64 -9.78 -3.72
N ILE A 273 20.81 -11.09 -3.97
CA ILE A 273 20.16 -11.79 -5.08
C ILE A 273 18.64 -11.83 -4.86
N HIS A 274 18.19 -12.18 -3.64
CA HIS A 274 16.77 -12.24 -3.28
C HIS A 274 16.05 -10.91 -3.50
N LEU A 275 16.69 -9.80 -3.12
CA LEU A 275 16.12 -8.46 -3.20
C LEU A 275 16.43 -7.75 -4.53
N GLY A 276 17.24 -8.35 -5.40
CA GLY A 276 17.69 -7.73 -6.65
C GLY A 276 18.41 -6.40 -6.43
N CYS A 277 19.41 -6.38 -5.54
CA CYS A 277 20.11 -5.16 -5.13
C CYS A 277 21.59 -5.18 -5.53
N THR A 278 22.19 -4.00 -5.72
CA THR A 278 23.65 -3.90 -5.84
C THR A 278 24.33 -4.00 -4.46
N PHE A 279 25.66 -4.20 -4.45
CA PHE A 279 26.41 -4.24 -3.20
C PHE A 279 26.16 -3.00 -2.34
N GLY A 280 26.35 -1.80 -2.91
CA GLY A 280 26.20 -0.55 -2.15
C GLY A 280 24.82 -0.39 -1.54
N ASP A 281 23.80 -0.85 -2.27
CA ASP A 281 22.40 -0.70 -1.90
C ASP A 281 22.01 -1.52 -0.70
N LEU A 282 22.45 -2.78 -0.69
CA LEU A 282 22.20 -3.65 0.44
C LEU A 282 23.09 -3.27 1.62
N ASN A 283 24.31 -2.80 1.35
CA ASN A 283 25.28 -2.50 2.39
C ASN A 283 24.80 -1.44 3.38
N ASP A 284 24.04 -0.46 2.91
CA ASP A 284 23.54 0.65 3.72
C ASP A 284 22.50 0.23 4.78
N THR A 285 21.82 -0.91 4.59
CA THR A 285 20.72 -1.32 5.48
C THR A 285 20.87 -2.72 6.06
N PHE A 286 21.82 -3.52 5.57
CA PHE A 286 22.06 -4.89 6.04
C PHE A 286 22.73 -4.89 7.41
N GLU A 287 21.99 -5.34 8.41
CA GLU A 287 22.42 -5.48 9.79
C GLU A 287 21.96 -6.83 10.38
N GLU A 288 22.78 -7.43 11.23
CA GLU A 288 22.36 -8.62 12.00
C GLU A 288 21.43 -8.21 13.14
N CYS A 289 20.30 -8.90 13.29
CA CYS A 289 19.33 -8.63 14.33
C CYS A 289 19.84 -9.14 15.70
N PRO A 290 19.85 -8.32 16.76
CA PRO A 290 20.45 -8.70 18.04
C PRO A 290 19.60 -9.66 18.90
N TYR A 291 18.42 -10.05 18.41
CA TYR A 291 17.42 -10.81 19.17
C TYR A 291 17.18 -12.22 18.68
N ASP A 292 17.78 -12.63 17.55
CA ASP A 292 17.69 -14.01 17.08
C ASP A 292 18.90 -14.39 16.23
N GLU A 293 19.18 -15.69 16.17
CA GLU A 293 20.24 -16.23 15.33
C GLU A 293 19.82 -16.21 13.86
N GLN A 294 20.77 -15.91 12.98
CA GLN A 294 20.65 -16.01 11.53
C GLN A 294 19.53 -15.10 10.98
N LEU A 295 19.17 -14.09 11.75
CA LEU A 295 18.18 -13.09 11.44
C LEU A 295 18.87 -11.79 11.07
N TYR A 296 18.57 -11.28 9.88
CA TYR A 296 19.16 -10.07 9.35
C TYR A 296 18.08 -9.08 8.96
N CYS A 297 18.28 -7.81 9.29
CA CYS A 297 17.44 -6.73 8.82
C CYS A 297 18.05 -6.15 7.54
N ALA A 298 17.22 -5.95 6.52
CA ALA A 298 17.57 -5.13 5.37
C ALA A 298 16.33 -4.36 4.93
N ASN A 299 16.49 -3.07 4.62
CA ASN A 299 15.40 -2.17 4.26
C ASN A 299 14.24 -2.17 5.29
N GLY A 300 14.56 -2.33 6.58
CA GLY A 300 13.58 -2.40 7.66
C GLY A 300 12.74 -3.67 7.71
N ILE A 301 13.18 -4.74 7.03
CA ILE A 301 12.53 -6.06 7.00
C ILE A 301 13.49 -7.11 7.53
N ASP A 302 12.99 -7.99 8.38
CA ASP A 302 13.75 -9.10 8.95
C ASP A 302 13.67 -10.34 8.06
N TYR A 303 14.82 -10.98 7.85
CA TYR A 303 14.99 -12.18 7.04
C TYR A 303 15.79 -13.23 7.80
N TYR A 304 15.28 -14.46 7.86
CA TYR A 304 16.11 -15.59 8.24
C TYR A 304 16.96 -16.01 7.05
N ILE A 305 18.27 -16.05 7.25
CA ILE A 305 19.25 -16.33 6.20
C ILE A 305 20.28 -17.32 6.73
N GLY A 306 20.30 -18.51 6.14
CA GLY A 306 21.20 -19.58 6.56
C GLY A 306 21.07 -20.83 5.71
N THR A 307 21.87 -21.82 6.03
CA THR A 307 21.72 -23.16 5.49
C THR A 307 20.43 -23.81 5.99
N GLU A 308 19.91 -24.79 5.25
CA GLU A 308 18.72 -25.53 5.64
C GLU A 308 18.87 -26.18 7.03
N ASP A 309 20.06 -26.67 7.38
CA ASP A 309 20.34 -27.26 8.69
C ASP A 309 20.29 -26.21 9.83
N GLU A 310 20.86 -25.02 9.63
CA GLU A 310 20.79 -23.93 10.62
C GLU A 310 19.35 -23.51 10.89
N LEU A 311 18.56 -23.29 9.82
CA LEU A 311 17.19 -22.83 9.96
C LEU A 311 16.27 -23.92 10.54
N ASN A 312 16.51 -25.20 10.23
CA ASN A 312 15.84 -26.32 10.90
C ASN A 312 16.13 -26.37 12.39
N ASN A 313 17.37 -26.10 12.81
CA ASN A 313 17.72 -26.07 14.23
C ASN A 313 17.00 -24.93 14.96
N ILE A 314 17.00 -23.72 14.39
CA ILE A 314 16.30 -22.55 14.97
C ILE A 314 14.79 -22.82 15.08
N ALA A 315 14.18 -23.36 14.01
CA ALA A 315 12.77 -23.73 14.03
C ALA A 315 12.46 -24.80 15.09
N SER A 316 13.30 -25.82 15.19
CA SER A 316 13.16 -26.88 16.19
C SER A 316 13.28 -26.33 17.62
N ASP A 317 14.24 -25.44 17.87
CA ASP A 317 14.40 -24.80 19.18
C ASP A 317 13.20 -23.92 19.51
N ARG A 318 12.62 -23.20 18.54
CA ARG A 318 11.41 -22.39 18.76
C ARG A 318 10.21 -23.27 19.12
N VAL A 319 9.95 -24.34 18.35
CA VAL A 319 8.83 -25.26 18.61
C VAL A 319 8.97 -25.96 19.96
N HIS A 320 10.19 -26.33 20.36
CA HIS A 320 10.44 -27.06 21.61
C HIS A 320 10.50 -26.18 22.85
N ASN A 321 10.84 -24.90 22.72
CA ASN A 321 11.02 -24.00 23.86
C ASN A 321 9.89 -22.97 24.05
N ASP A 322 8.99 -22.81 23.06
CA ASP A 322 7.84 -21.93 23.17
C ASP A 322 6.62 -22.67 23.77
N GLY A 323 6.17 -22.19 24.93
CA GLY A 323 5.03 -22.74 25.66
C GLY A 323 3.69 -22.65 24.92
N GLU A 324 3.58 -21.82 23.86
CA GLU A 324 2.39 -21.77 23.02
C GLU A 324 2.14 -23.09 22.28
N TYR A 325 3.18 -23.82 21.87
CA TYR A 325 3.01 -25.09 21.16
C TYR A 325 2.42 -26.19 22.04
N GLU A 326 2.68 -26.18 23.34
CA GLU A 326 1.99 -27.09 24.27
C GLU A 326 0.48 -26.80 24.30
N TYR A 327 0.09 -25.52 24.25
CA TYR A 327 -1.31 -25.14 24.18
C TYR A 327 -1.95 -25.60 22.86
N LEU A 328 -1.29 -25.36 21.72
CA LEU A 328 -1.77 -25.79 20.40
C LEU A 328 -1.93 -27.31 20.32
N TRP A 329 -0.98 -28.07 20.86
CA TRP A 329 -1.06 -29.53 20.95
C TRP A 329 -2.29 -29.98 21.76
N ARG A 330 -2.57 -29.36 22.91
CA ARG A 330 -3.75 -29.70 23.73
C ARG A 330 -5.06 -29.48 22.97
N GLU A 331 -5.16 -28.38 22.21
CA GLU A 331 -6.31 -28.11 21.35
C GLU A 331 -6.42 -29.14 20.21
N ALA A 332 -5.31 -29.52 19.58
CA ALA A 332 -5.28 -30.54 18.52
C ALA A 332 -5.72 -31.92 19.03
N VAL A 333 -5.29 -32.31 20.24
CA VAL A 333 -5.76 -33.54 20.91
C VAL A 333 -7.25 -33.45 21.23
N ALA A 334 -7.74 -32.32 21.75
CA ALA A 334 -9.15 -32.11 22.05
C ALA A 334 -10.03 -32.17 20.79
N ALA A 335 -9.53 -31.64 19.67
CA ALA A 335 -10.14 -31.71 18.35
C ALA A 335 -10.04 -33.10 17.68
N LYS A 336 -9.25 -34.02 18.26
CA LYS A 336 -8.93 -35.35 17.71
C LYS A 336 -8.18 -35.28 16.37
N SER A 337 -7.41 -34.22 16.16
CA SER A 337 -6.57 -34.02 14.98
C SER A 337 -5.22 -34.73 15.07
N THR A 338 -4.74 -35.03 16.29
CA THR A 338 -3.55 -35.87 16.55
C THR A 338 -3.81 -36.83 17.72
N THR A 339 -3.07 -37.94 17.74
CA THR A 339 -2.97 -38.87 18.87
C THR A 339 -1.56 -38.97 19.43
N ASP A 340 -0.64 -38.15 18.90
CA ASP A 340 0.78 -38.23 19.19
C ASP A 340 1.10 -37.60 20.55
N SER A 341 2.21 -38.01 21.14
CA SER A 341 2.71 -37.34 22.33
C SER A 341 3.13 -35.90 21.99
N LEU A 342 3.21 -35.01 22.98
CA LEU A 342 3.67 -33.64 22.72
C LEU A 342 5.02 -33.64 21.98
N SER A 343 6.00 -34.42 22.44
CA SER A 343 7.32 -34.50 21.79
C SER A 343 7.22 -34.96 20.33
N ASP A 344 6.51 -36.07 20.08
CA ASP A 344 6.39 -36.61 18.72
C ASP A 344 5.63 -35.64 17.79
N TRP A 345 4.67 -34.88 18.34
CA TRP A 345 3.93 -33.87 17.59
C TRP A 345 4.79 -32.64 17.27
N LEU A 346 5.63 -32.19 18.19
CA LEU A 346 6.59 -31.10 17.94
C LEU A 346 7.60 -31.50 16.86
N ASP A 347 8.12 -32.74 16.92
CA ASP A 347 8.99 -33.29 15.87
C ASP A 347 8.27 -33.40 14.51
N SER A 348 6.97 -33.71 14.51
CA SER A 348 6.17 -33.77 13.28
C SER A 348 5.99 -32.40 12.62
N ILE A 349 5.91 -31.31 13.39
CA ILE A 349 5.79 -29.96 12.80
C ILE A 349 7.00 -29.66 11.91
N ILE A 350 8.21 -29.91 12.40
CA ILE A 350 9.42 -29.64 11.61
C ILE A 350 9.55 -30.63 10.45
N SER A 351 9.28 -31.91 10.67
CA SER A 351 9.49 -32.94 9.64
C SER A 351 8.40 -33.00 8.56
N GLU A 352 7.17 -32.59 8.86
CA GLU A 352 6.07 -32.57 7.90
C GLU A 352 5.83 -31.19 7.28
N ASP A 353 5.82 -30.13 8.10
CA ASP A 353 5.51 -28.77 7.64
C ASP A 353 6.78 -27.97 7.25
N GLY A 354 7.96 -28.42 7.69
CA GLY A 354 9.25 -27.80 7.38
C GLY A 354 9.53 -26.55 8.23
N TRP A 355 10.80 -26.20 8.39
CA TRP A 355 11.25 -25.05 9.20
C TRP A 355 10.61 -23.72 8.80
N CYS A 356 10.34 -23.53 7.51
CA CYS A 356 9.79 -22.26 7.00
C CYS A 356 8.37 -22.00 7.52
N SER A 357 7.56 -23.03 7.80
CA SER A 357 6.22 -22.86 8.39
C SER A 357 6.25 -22.26 9.79
N VAL A 358 7.38 -22.44 10.51
CA VAL A 358 7.61 -21.96 11.87
C VAL A 358 8.24 -20.57 11.87
N LEU A 359 9.21 -20.33 10.97
CA LEU A 359 10.00 -19.11 10.95
C LEU A 359 9.40 -17.99 10.08
N ASN A 360 8.64 -18.32 9.03
CA ASN A 360 8.03 -17.33 8.15
C ASN A 360 6.58 -17.06 8.59
N HIS A 361 6.32 -15.88 9.15
CA HIS A 361 4.98 -15.47 9.61
C HIS A 361 4.12 -14.82 8.51
N TRP A 362 4.54 -14.91 7.25
CA TRP A 362 3.90 -14.29 6.10
C TRP A 362 3.21 -15.31 5.19
N ASP A 363 3.97 -15.95 4.30
CA ASP A 363 3.45 -16.81 3.24
C ASP A 363 3.95 -18.26 3.34
N GLY A 364 4.81 -18.55 4.33
CA GLY A 364 5.39 -19.87 4.55
C GLY A 364 6.33 -20.31 3.42
N ARG A 365 6.91 -19.37 2.67
CA ARG A 365 7.82 -19.66 1.56
C ARG A 365 9.23 -19.15 1.82
N TYR A 366 10.18 -19.82 1.18
CA TYR A 366 11.57 -19.39 1.15
C TYR A 366 12.12 -19.63 -0.26
N GLU A 367 13.22 -18.96 -0.56
CA GLU A 367 13.98 -19.20 -1.79
C GLU A 367 15.41 -19.64 -1.43
N GLU A 368 16.01 -20.44 -2.30
CA GLU A 368 17.36 -20.96 -2.13
C GLU A 368 18.28 -20.40 -3.20
N TYR A 369 19.42 -19.86 -2.77
CA TYR A 369 20.42 -19.30 -3.66
C TYR A 369 21.73 -20.04 -3.53
N LYS A 370 22.33 -20.38 -4.67
CA LYS A 370 23.64 -21.03 -4.70
C LYS A 370 24.74 -19.98 -4.61
N VAL A 371 25.38 -19.89 -3.45
CA VAL A 371 26.40 -18.90 -3.12
C VAL A 371 27.73 -19.60 -2.83
N SER A 372 28.73 -19.38 -3.68
CA SER A 372 30.06 -20.01 -3.60
C SER A 372 30.04 -21.54 -3.44
N GLY A 373 29.05 -22.20 -4.05
CA GLY A 373 28.92 -23.67 -4.05
C GLY A 373 28.06 -24.24 -2.92
N GLU A 374 27.59 -23.42 -2.00
CA GLU A 374 26.67 -23.75 -0.90
C GLU A 374 25.27 -23.21 -1.21
N TYR A 375 24.22 -23.84 -0.68
CA TYR A 375 22.85 -23.34 -0.80
C TYR A 375 22.49 -22.57 0.48
N ILE A 376 22.11 -21.31 0.30
CA ILE A 376 21.65 -20.43 1.37
C ILE A 376 20.17 -20.15 1.16
N CYS A 377 19.37 -20.46 2.17
CA CYS A 377 17.95 -20.20 2.19
C CYS A 377 17.71 -18.77 2.70
N VAL A 378 16.78 -18.07 2.07
CA VAL A 378 16.28 -16.76 2.50
C VAL A 378 14.78 -16.87 2.69
N CYS A 379 14.30 -16.60 3.90
CA CYS A 379 12.87 -16.43 4.16
C CYS A 379 12.61 -15.14 4.91
N ARG A 380 11.45 -14.56 4.67
CA ARG A 380 10.99 -13.40 5.43
C ARG A 380 10.49 -13.86 6.81
N SER A 381 10.79 -13.08 7.85
CA SER A 381 10.27 -13.26 9.21
C SER A 381 8.88 -12.65 9.36
#